data_AF-A0A427YCF1-F1
#
_entry.id   AF-A0A427YCF1-F1
#
_cell.length_a   1.000
_cell.length_b   1.000
_cell.length_c   1.000
_cell.angle_alpha   90.00
_cell.angle_beta   90.00
_cell.angle_gamma   90.00
#
_symmetry.space_group_name_H-M   'P 1'
#
loop_
_entity.id
_entity.type
_entity.pdbx_description
1 polymer ?
#
loop_
_entity_poly.entity_id
_entity_poly.type
_entity_poly.pdbx_seq_one_letter_code
_entity_poly.pdbx_strand_id
1 'polypeptide(L)'
;MSLTSDPPNGHTAEEPLETPGAGPSRLSIQGEEEDRELFLRRRKDYLDLDSSVQSSNELLSSLASYLSTFQNDLSAVSGQVADLQQRSADIESQLKGRKTILPPLNALLADITLPPALVLTLRDTQPSQNPELWLSAIAQLDEKIHAVRSRGKVRAAKEMESVIDGLRLKALTQLPPFLLSLIRPLRSPSTGLSTNLAVLQTSLLLKYQSFYAFLFRQSPRLAKQVERGYVNAARSYYETGMRRYARALGAIKARTTEKLDLIGVVSSDPAVMAKTQEGVKQAYDRLKYADLDEAEAGQVVLAYMTDDKDLRIPVESLFRSLSLVLLDNASAEFTFIVRFFARSMQPVPSRSQADTPTSAPTPLSGGASDATSDVEALRGGTPTPKRRGTIVVDSSDESLKDAQRIFHEVFDPALEYCTQFFQSVITPSPPPAIPLLSLIRLNDQIISTADTRGCLPLLPFLQAQKLAMWPIYRKEMDGHVDSLKKLADDAEGKGLAGFVGKGVKDGSVRVVASRYAALFSCVTALSEEAEEAMIFSR
;
A
#
# COMPACT_ATOMS: atom_id res chain seq x y z
N MET A 1 -11.44 15.11 61.20
CA MET A 1 -12.59 15.96 61.54
C MET A 1 -13.34 15.29 62.68
N SER A 2 -12.97 15.69 63.89
CA SER A 2 -13.66 15.48 65.16
C SER A 2 -14.83 16.45 65.31
N LEU A 3 -15.95 16.04 65.90
CA LEU A 3 -16.96 16.88 66.60
C LEU A 3 -17.81 15.91 67.48
N THR A 4 -17.52 15.76 68.79
CA THR A 4 -18.14 16.45 69.98
C THR A 4 -19.61 16.05 70.22
N SER A 5 -19.97 15.23 71.23
CA SER A 5 -20.09 15.47 72.69
C SER A 5 -21.12 16.55 73.09
N ASP A 6 -22.27 16.14 73.66
CA ASP A 6 -22.68 16.46 75.05
C ASP A 6 -24.11 15.94 75.38
N PRO A 7 -24.39 15.55 76.65
CA PRO A 7 -25.72 15.24 77.19
C PRO A 7 -26.31 16.42 77.99
N PRO A 8 -27.56 16.31 78.51
CA PRO A 8 -27.75 16.79 79.88
C PRO A 8 -28.70 16.00 80.80
N ASN A 9 -28.41 16.18 82.09
CA ASN A 9 -29.03 15.80 83.36
C ASN A 9 -30.53 16.09 83.58
N GLY A 10 -31.08 15.43 84.61
CA GLY A 10 -32.12 15.97 85.51
C GLY A 10 -33.09 14.91 86.06
N HIS A 11 -32.75 14.20 87.14
CA HIS A 11 -33.20 14.43 88.53
C HIS A 11 -34.70 14.23 88.84
N THR A 12 -34.99 13.18 89.63
CA THR A 12 -35.88 13.11 90.83
C THR A 12 -35.87 11.64 91.28
N ALA A 13 -35.05 11.18 92.24
CA ALA A 13 -35.09 11.37 93.69
C ALA A 13 -36.41 10.92 94.37
N GLU A 14 -36.29 9.81 95.09
CA GLU A 14 -36.96 9.43 96.35
C GLU A 14 -38.48 9.17 96.38
N GLU A 15 -38.85 7.91 96.67
CA GLU A 15 -39.47 7.54 97.97
C GLU A 15 -39.63 6.01 98.08
N PRO A 16 -39.10 5.37 99.15
CA PRO A 16 -39.53 4.05 99.58
C PRO A 16 -40.65 4.22 100.62
N LEU A 17 -41.89 3.95 100.22
CA LEU A 17 -43.00 3.96 101.18
C LEU A 17 -42.96 2.68 102.03
N GLU A 18 -42.58 2.92 103.28
CA GLU A 18 -42.59 2.02 104.41
C GLU A 18 -43.95 1.32 104.57
N THR A 19 -43.88 0.05 104.95
CA THR A 19 -44.98 -0.69 105.56
C THR A 19 -45.28 -0.11 106.95
N PRO A 20 -46.50 0.37 107.24
CA PRO A 20 -46.84 0.72 108.62
C PRO A 20 -47.35 -0.52 109.36
N GLY A 21 -46.67 -0.77 110.48
CA GLY A 21 -46.94 -1.82 111.45
C GLY A 21 -48.39 -1.95 111.91
N ALA A 22 -48.68 -3.18 112.31
CA ALA A 22 -49.78 -3.50 113.21
C ALA A 22 -49.68 -2.68 114.51
N GLY A 23 -50.78 -2.01 114.88
CA GLY A 23 -50.98 -1.40 116.18
C GLY A 23 -52.50 -1.19 116.42
N PRO A 24 -53.07 -1.67 117.54
CA PRO A 24 -54.48 -2.09 117.60
C PRO A 24 -55.40 -0.94 118.01
N SER A 25 -56.58 -0.80 117.38
CA SER A 25 -57.68 -0.02 117.95
C SER A 25 -59.03 -0.50 117.43
N ARG A 26 -59.81 -1.03 118.39
CA ARG A 26 -61.23 -1.38 118.30
C ARG A 26 -62.03 -0.26 117.64
N LEU A 27 -62.61 -0.52 116.47
CA LEU A 27 -63.77 0.23 115.96
C LEU A 27 -64.84 -0.76 115.49
N SER A 28 -66.08 -0.34 115.72
CA SER A 28 -67.30 -1.11 115.88
C SER A 28 -67.71 -1.94 114.67
N ILE A 29 -68.01 -3.22 114.94
CA ILE A 29 -68.50 -4.26 114.02
C ILE A 29 -69.73 -3.83 113.20
N GLN A 30 -70.48 -2.79 113.60
CA GLN A 30 -71.69 -2.32 112.90
C GLN A 30 -71.43 -1.50 111.62
N GLY A 31 -70.34 -0.73 111.53
CA GLY A 31 -70.03 0.06 110.30
C GLY A 31 -69.44 -0.79 109.18
N GLU A 32 -68.64 -1.80 109.55
CA GLU A 32 -68.16 -2.82 108.61
C GLU A 32 -69.32 -3.64 108.03
N GLU A 33 -70.42 -3.84 108.78
CA GLU A 33 -71.59 -4.56 108.30
C GLU A 33 -72.38 -3.77 107.25
N GLU A 34 -72.58 -2.46 107.41
CA GLU A 34 -73.31 -1.63 106.43
C GLU A 34 -72.52 -1.42 105.12
N ASP A 35 -71.20 -1.19 105.19
CA ASP A 35 -70.33 -1.13 104.00
C ASP A 35 -70.20 -2.50 103.32
N ARG A 36 -70.16 -3.59 104.11
CA ARG A 36 -70.25 -4.96 103.58
C ARG A 36 -71.59 -5.20 102.89
N GLU A 37 -72.71 -4.75 103.44
CA GLU A 37 -74.02 -4.92 102.81
C GLU A 37 -74.14 -4.13 101.51
N LEU A 38 -73.67 -2.88 101.45
CA LEU A 38 -73.63 -2.08 100.21
C LEU A 38 -72.70 -2.69 99.15
N PHE A 39 -71.54 -3.20 99.58
CA PHE A 39 -70.61 -3.93 98.73
C PHE A 39 -71.23 -5.24 98.21
N LEU A 40 -71.93 -6.00 99.07
CA LEU A 40 -72.64 -7.24 98.71
C LEU A 40 -73.82 -6.98 97.76
N ARG A 41 -74.49 -5.83 97.89
CA ARG A 41 -75.66 -5.45 97.07
C ARG A 41 -75.26 -5.05 95.65
N ARG A 42 -74.14 -4.34 95.48
CA ARG A 42 -73.54 -4.01 94.16
C ARG A 42 -72.52 -5.03 93.66
N ARG A 43 -72.25 -6.08 94.45
CA ARG A 43 -71.31 -7.16 94.11
C ARG A 43 -71.57 -7.74 92.73
N LYS A 44 -72.85 -7.87 92.34
CA LYS A 44 -73.20 -8.41 91.02
C LYS A 44 -72.76 -7.48 89.89
N ASP A 45 -73.02 -6.19 90.01
CA ASP A 45 -72.60 -5.18 89.02
C ASP A 45 -71.07 -5.06 88.97
N TYR A 46 -70.38 -5.16 90.12
CA TYR A 46 -68.91 -5.18 90.15
C TYR A 46 -68.32 -6.47 89.56
N LEU A 47 -68.95 -7.64 89.77
CA LEU A 47 -68.54 -8.90 89.15
C LEU A 47 -68.81 -8.93 87.64
N ASP A 48 -69.93 -8.35 87.19
CA ASP A 48 -70.26 -8.23 85.77
C ASP A 48 -69.33 -7.21 85.07
N LEU A 49 -68.98 -6.11 85.75
CA LEU A 49 -67.98 -5.15 85.26
C LEU A 49 -66.58 -5.77 85.25
N ASP A 50 -66.19 -6.48 86.30
CA ASP A 50 -64.92 -7.20 86.36
C ASP A 50 -64.85 -8.24 85.24
N SER A 51 -65.91 -9.02 85.01
CA SER A 51 -66.03 -9.93 83.88
C SER A 51 -65.92 -9.23 82.52
N SER A 52 -66.54 -8.06 82.34
CA SER A 52 -66.50 -7.29 81.09
C SER A 52 -65.13 -6.62 80.88
N VAL A 53 -64.46 -6.20 81.95
CA VAL A 53 -63.09 -5.68 81.92
C VAL A 53 -62.13 -6.82 81.63
N GLN A 54 -62.33 -8.00 82.21
CA GLN A 54 -61.54 -9.19 81.93
C GLN A 54 -61.69 -9.63 80.47
N SER A 55 -62.92 -9.66 79.93
CA SER A 55 -63.14 -10.01 78.53
C SER A 55 -62.54 -8.96 77.57
N SER A 56 -62.63 -7.68 77.92
CA SER A 56 -62.00 -6.60 77.14
C SER A 56 -60.47 -6.67 77.21
N ASN A 57 -59.92 -7.05 78.37
CA ASN A 57 -58.50 -7.23 78.58
C ASN A 57 -57.98 -8.51 77.89
N GLU A 58 -58.77 -9.58 77.83
CA GLU A 58 -58.47 -10.76 77.01
C GLU A 58 -58.49 -10.42 75.52
N LEU A 59 -59.47 -9.64 75.05
CA LEU A 59 -59.50 -9.17 73.66
C LEU A 59 -58.32 -8.26 73.33
N LEU A 60 -57.97 -7.31 74.22
CA LEU A 60 -56.79 -6.47 74.10
C LEU A 60 -55.50 -7.28 74.14
N SER A 61 -55.40 -8.30 75.00
CA SER A 61 -54.27 -9.22 75.05
C SER A 61 -54.19 -10.05 73.78
N SER A 62 -55.31 -10.45 73.20
CA SER A 62 -55.34 -11.16 71.92
C SER A 62 -54.89 -10.23 70.78
N LEU A 63 -55.34 -8.98 70.76
CA LEU A 63 -54.99 -8.01 69.73
C LEU A 63 -53.54 -7.55 69.86
N ALA A 64 -53.03 -7.42 71.08
CA ALA A 64 -51.61 -7.17 71.37
C ALA A 64 -50.74 -8.36 70.95
N SER A 65 -51.18 -9.60 71.21
CA SER A 65 -50.55 -10.82 70.71
C SER A 65 -50.51 -10.84 69.18
N TYR A 66 -51.64 -10.62 68.50
CA TYR A 66 -51.71 -10.56 67.04
C TYR A 66 -50.82 -9.45 66.47
N LEU A 67 -50.83 -8.24 67.04
CA LEU A 67 -49.95 -7.16 66.61
C LEU A 67 -48.47 -7.47 66.85
N SER A 68 -48.14 -8.14 67.95
CA SER A 68 -46.77 -8.57 68.24
C SER A 68 -46.32 -9.63 67.23
N THR A 69 -47.15 -10.63 66.93
CA THR A 69 -46.88 -11.62 65.88
C THR A 69 -46.76 -10.94 64.51
N PHE A 70 -47.67 -10.02 64.17
CA PHE A 70 -47.64 -9.31 62.90
C PHE A 70 -46.41 -8.41 62.77
N GLN A 71 -45.99 -7.72 63.82
CA GLN A 71 -44.77 -6.93 63.86
C GLN A 71 -43.52 -7.82 63.71
N ASN A 72 -43.49 -8.96 64.40
CA ASN A 72 -42.40 -9.92 64.29
C ASN A 72 -42.31 -10.51 62.88
N ASP A 73 -43.45 -10.83 62.27
CA ASP A 73 -43.53 -11.34 60.90
C ASP A 73 -43.11 -10.27 59.88
N LEU A 74 -43.54 -9.00 60.06
CA LEU A 74 -43.16 -7.90 59.16
C LEU A 74 -41.67 -7.55 59.31
N SER A 75 -41.11 -7.66 60.51
CA SER A 75 -39.67 -7.54 60.76
C SER A 75 -38.90 -8.70 60.11
N ALA A 76 -39.38 -9.93 60.23
CA ALA A 76 -38.77 -11.10 59.61
C ALA A 76 -38.82 -11.02 58.07
N VAL A 77 -39.97 -10.65 57.49
CA VAL A 77 -40.14 -10.46 56.04
C VAL A 77 -39.29 -9.29 55.55
N SER A 78 -39.24 -8.17 56.27
CA SER A 78 -38.39 -7.03 55.90
C SER A 78 -36.90 -7.39 55.96
N GLY A 79 -36.49 -8.20 56.94
CA GLY A 79 -35.16 -8.76 57.02
C GLY A 79 -34.84 -9.66 55.82
N GLN A 80 -35.75 -10.57 55.46
CA GLN A 80 -35.59 -11.43 54.28
C GLN A 80 -35.56 -10.63 52.97
N VAL A 81 -36.37 -9.57 52.86
CA VAL A 81 -36.37 -8.70 51.68
C VAL A 81 -35.08 -7.89 51.61
N ALA A 82 -34.56 -7.39 52.73
CA ALA A 82 -33.27 -6.70 52.79
C ALA A 82 -32.12 -7.66 52.41
N ASP A 83 -32.13 -8.88 52.94
CA ASP A 83 -31.16 -9.93 52.58
C ASP A 83 -31.22 -10.27 51.09
N LEU A 84 -32.43 -10.34 50.53
CA LEU A 84 -32.63 -10.64 49.11
C LEU A 84 -32.18 -9.48 48.22
N GLN A 85 -32.42 -8.24 48.63
CA GLN A 85 -31.91 -7.05 47.95
C GLN A 85 -30.39 -6.98 48.00
N GLN A 86 -29.77 -7.28 49.15
CA GLN A 86 -28.32 -7.32 49.28
C GLN A 86 -27.71 -8.42 48.40
N ARG A 87 -28.29 -9.62 48.40
CA ARG A 87 -27.88 -10.70 47.48
C ARG A 87 -28.05 -10.31 46.01
N SER A 88 -29.13 -9.62 45.66
CA SER A 88 -29.34 -9.13 44.30
C SER A 88 -28.26 -8.13 43.90
N ALA A 89 -27.92 -7.19 44.78
CA ALA A 89 -26.86 -6.21 44.54
C ALA A 89 -25.47 -6.87 44.41
N ASP A 90 -25.19 -7.88 45.22
CA ASP A 90 -23.95 -8.66 45.12
C ASP A 90 -23.86 -9.42 43.79
N ILE A 91 -24.95 -10.05 43.34
CA ILE A 91 -25.02 -10.73 42.04
C ILE A 91 -24.86 -9.72 40.90
N GLU A 92 -25.49 -8.56 40.98
CA GLU A 92 -25.39 -7.48 39.99
C GLU A 92 -23.93 -7.00 39.86
N SER A 93 -23.26 -6.79 41.01
CA SER A 93 -21.84 -6.41 41.07
C SER A 93 -20.94 -7.48 40.43
N GLN A 94 -21.15 -8.76 40.77
CA GLN A 94 -20.41 -9.87 40.17
C GLN A 94 -20.65 -9.98 38.66
N LEU A 95 -21.89 -9.78 38.21
CA LEU A 95 -22.26 -9.82 36.80
C LEU A 95 -21.64 -8.66 36.03
N LYS A 96 -21.60 -7.45 36.61
CA LYS A 96 -20.91 -6.29 36.03
C LYS A 96 -19.41 -6.55 35.91
N GLY A 97 -18.78 -7.07 36.96
CA GLY A 97 -17.36 -7.45 36.92
C GLY A 97 -17.04 -8.52 35.87
N ARG A 98 -17.90 -9.54 35.72
CA ARG A 98 -17.75 -10.57 34.67
C ARG A 98 -17.94 -9.98 33.27
N LYS A 99 -18.93 -9.11 33.06
CA LYS A 99 -19.17 -8.44 31.77
C LYS A 99 -17.99 -7.57 31.34
N THR A 100 -17.29 -6.93 32.27
CA THR A 100 -16.10 -6.12 31.95
C THR A 100 -14.87 -6.97 31.65
N ILE A 101 -14.72 -8.14 32.29
CA ILE A 101 -13.54 -9.02 32.14
C ILE A 101 -13.68 -9.99 30.96
N LEU A 102 -14.89 -10.42 30.61
CA LEU A 102 -15.13 -11.39 29.53
C LEU A 102 -14.56 -10.96 28.17
N PRO A 103 -14.78 -9.72 27.68
CA PRO A 103 -14.25 -9.29 26.38
C PRO A 103 -12.72 -9.36 26.26
N PRO A 104 -11.90 -8.81 27.18
CA PRO A 104 -10.45 -8.90 27.07
C PRO A 104 -9.93 -10.34 27.27
N LEU A 105 -10.61 -11.16 28.07
CA LEU A 105 -10.23 -12.56 28.27
C LEU A 105 -10.53 -13.41 27.03
N ASN A 106 -11.69 -13.20 26.40
CA ASN A 106 -12.03 -13.81 25.11
C ASN A 106 -11.08 -13.35 23.99
N ALA A 107 -10.69 -12.07 23.97
CA ALA A 107 -9.69 -11.58 23.01
C ALA A 107 -8.33 -12.27 23.23
N LEU A 108 -7.88 -12.39 24.47
CA LEU A 108 -6.63 -13.10 24.79
C LEU A 108 -6.70 -14.59 24.43
N LEU A 109 -7.85 -15.24 24.66
CA LEU A 109 -8.04 -16.64 24.31
C LEU A 109 -8.06 -16.81 22.79
N ALA A 110 -8.73 -15.93 22.05
CA ALA A 110 -8.69 -15.92 20.60
C ALA A 110 -7.26 -15.72 20.09
N ASP A 111 -6.49 -14.81 20.66
CA ASP A 111 -5.10 -14.51 20.25
C ASP A 111 -4.15 -15.70 20.45
N ILE A 112 -4.24 -16.41 21.59
CA ILE A 112 -3.32 -17.48 21.98
C ILE A 112 -3.73 -18.84 21.37
N THR A 113 -5.02 -19.07 21.13
CA THR A 113 -5.50 -20.34 20.57
C THR A 113 -5.15 -20.48 19.09
N LEU A 114 -4.59 -21.65 18.74
CA LEU A 114 -4.37 -22.04 17.36
C LEU A 114 -5.55 -22.90 16.89
N PRO A 115 -6.23 -22.53 15.79
CA PRO A 115 -7.25 -23.39 15.19
C PRO A 115 -6.67 -24.77 14.81
N PRO A 116 -7.27 -25.90 15.24
CA PRO A 116 -6.78 -27.23 14.88
C PRO A 116 -6.68 -27.45 13.37
N ALA A 117 -7.61 -26.86 12.60
CA ALA A 117 -7.58 -26.88 11.14
C ALA A 117 -6.30 -26.25 10.56
N LEU A 118 -5.79 -25.18 11.16
CA LEU A 118 -4.54 -24.53 10.73
C LEU A 118 -3.33 -25.43 10.97
N VAL A 119 -3.30 -26.11 12.11
CA VAL A 119 -2.21 -27.03 12.45
C VAL A 119 -2.20 -28.23 11.50
N LEU A 120 -3.37 -28.84 11.26
CA LEU A 120 -3.50 -29.99 10.37
C LEU A 120 -3.16 -29.64 8.92
N THR A 121 -3.63 -28.49 8.43
CA THR A 121 -3.32 -28.04 7.06
C THR A 121 -1.82 -27.84 6.86
N LEU A 122 -1.12 -27.14 7.76
CA LEU A 122 0.33 -26.90 7.65
C LEU A 122 1.18 -28.16 7.86
N ARG A 123 0.70 -29.11 8.67
CA ARG A 123 1.41 -30.36 8.96
C ARG A 123 1.26 -31.39 7.85
N ASP A 124 0.03 -31.61 7.41
CA ASP A 124 -0.36 -32.79 6.61
C ASP A 124 -0.44 -32.49 5.11
N THR A 125 -0.48 -31.21 4.71
CA THR A 125 -0.56 -30.81 3.28
C THR A 125 0.70 -30.09 2.80
N GLN A 126 0.85 -29.94 1.49
CA GLN A 126 1.91 -29.15 0.86
C GLN A 126 1.35 -27.98 0.02
N PRO A 127 2.10 -26.86 -0.12
CA PRO A 127 1.68 -25.72 -0.93
C PRO A 127 1.39 -26.08 -2.39
N SER A 128 2.08 -27.10 -2.93
CA SER A 128 1.90 -27.59 -4.30
C SER A 128 0.56 -28.28 -4.54
N GLN A 129 -0.07 -28.83 -3.50
CA GLN A 129 -1.32 -29.57 -3.62
C GLN A 129 -2.54 -28.64 -3.51
N ASN A 130 -2.54 -27.75 -2.52
CA ASN A 130 -3.65 -26.84 -2.25
C ASN A 130 -3.14 -25.43 -1.89
N PRO A 131 -2.74 -24.63 -2.89
CA PRO A 131 -2.11 -23.34 -2.65
C PRO A 131 -3.06 -22.30 -2.04
N GLU A 132 -4.36 -22.35 -2.33
CA GLU A 132 -5.37 -21.43 -1.76
C GLU A 132 -5.55 -21.59 -0.25
N LEU A 133 -5.60 -22.84 0.22
CA LEU A 133 -5.69 -23.13 1.64
C LEU A 133 -4.43 -22.64 2.37
N TRP A 134 -3.27 -22.79 1.74
CA TRP A 134 -2.02 -22.26 2.26
C TRP A 134 -1.99 -20.73 2.31
N LEU A 135 -2.59 -20.01 1.35
CA LEU A 135 -2.69 -18.55 1.39
C LEU A 135 -3.42 -18.08 2.66
N SER A 136 -4.58 -18.69 2.96
CA SER A 136 -5.32 -18.40 4.20
C SER A 136 -4.55 -18.85 5.45
N ALA A 137 -3.96 -20.03 5.43
CA ALA A 137 -3.24 -20.59 6.58
C ALA A 137 -2.00 -19.76 6.95
N ILE A 138 -1.24 -19.27 5.97
CA ILE A 138 -0.06 -18.42 6.19
C ILE A 138 -0.46 -17.05 6.73
N ALA A 139 -1.55 -16.45 6.22
CA ALA A 139 -2.06 -15.19 6.76
C ALA A 139 -2.46 -15.32 8.24
N GLN A 140 -3.19 -16.38 8.58
CA GLN A 140 -3.56 -16.69 9.97
C GLN A 140 -2.33 -17.01 10.83
N LEU A 141 -1.35 -17.74 10.30
CA LEU A 141 -0.11 -18.04 11.03
C LEU A 141 0.68 -16.77 11.34
N ASP A 142 0.81 -15.84 10.40
CA ASP A 142 1.52 -14.57 10.62
C ASP A 142 0.83 -13.72 11.70
N GLU A 143 -0.50 -13.63 11.68
CA GLU A 143 -1.29 -12.98 12.72
C GLU A 143 -1.06 -13.61 14.09
N LYS A 144 -1.08 -14.95 14.18
CA LYS A 144 -0.84 -15.68 15.44
C LYS A 144 0.60 -15.55 15.94
N ILE A 145 1.59 -15.55 15.05
CA ILE A 145 2.99 -15.30 15.42
C ILE A 145 3.12 -13.92 16.08
N HIS A 146 2.52 -12.89 15.48
CA HIS A 146 2.55 -11.54 16.04
C HIS A 146 1.79 -11.45 17.37
N ALA A 147 0.59 -12.03 17.46
CA ALA A 147 -0.23 -12.02 18.66
C ALA A 147 0.49 -12.70 19.84
N VAL A 148 1.03 -13.90 19.65
CA VAL A 148 1.73 -14.64 20.71
C VAL A 148 3.03 -13.95 21.13
N ARG A 149 3.82 -13.44 20.18
CA ARG A 149 5.04 -12.67 20.51
C ARG A 149 4.75 -11.40 21.31
N SER A 150 3.63 -10.71 21.02
CA SER A 150 3.23 -9.52 21.78
C SER A 150 2.84 -9.82 23.24
N ARG A 151 2.45 -11.07 23.54
CA ARG A 151 1.93 -11.52 24.83
C ARG A 151 2.91 -12.39 25.63
N GLY A 152 4.22 -12.29 25.38
CA GLY A 152 5.26 -13.16 25.99
C GLY A 152 5.34 -13.18 27.53
N LYS A 153 4.60 -12.34 28.25
CA LYS A 153 4.46 -12.39 29.72
C LYS A 153 3.50 -13.49 30.19
N VAL A 154 2.60 -13.97 29.33
CA VAL A 154 1.60 -14.99 29.66
C VAL A 154 2.20 -16.39 29.53
N ARG A 155 2.03 -17.25 30.55
CA ARG A 155 2.56 -18.63 30.54
C ARG A 155 2.06 -19.44 29.35
N ALA A 156 0.75 -19.36 29.07
CA ALA A 156 0.14 -20.03 27.91
C ALA A 156 0.74 -19.55 26.57
N ALA A 157 1.11 -18.27 26.45
CA ALA A 157 1.76 -17.75 25.24
C ALA A 157 3.16 -18.38 25.05
N LYS A 158 3.93 -18.56 26.14
CA LYS A 158 5.25 -19.23 26.09
C LYS A 158 5.16 -20.71 25.72
N GLU A 159 4.14 -21.42 26.22
CA GLU A 159 3.91 -22.83 25.86
C GLU A 159 3.57 -22.96 24.37
N MET A 160 2.73 -22.06 23.85
CA MET A 160 2.35 -22.01 22.43
C MET A 160 3.47 -21.55 21.51
N GLU A 161 4.44 -20.75 21.99
CA GLU A 161 5.58 -20.28 21.21
C GLU A 161 6.36 -21.43 20.57
N SER A 162 6.59 -22.52 21.32
CA SER A 162 7.28 -23.71 20.82
C SER A 162 6.55 -24.38 19.65
N VAL A 163 5.22 -24.46 19.70
CA VAL A 163 4.38 -25.05 18.66
C VAL A 163 4.35 -24.15 17.43
N ILE A 164 4.19 -22.84 17.63
CA ILE A 164 4.20 -21.83 16.57
C ILE A 164 5.55 -21.82 15.84
N ASP A 165 6.66 -21.94 16.57
CA ASP A 165 7.98 -22.00 15.96
C ASP A 165 8.18 -23.28 15.13
N GLY A 166 7.60 -24.41 15.55
CA GLY A 166 7.54 -25.64 14.75
C GLY A 166 6.78 -25.44 13.43
N LEU A 167 5.59 -24.82 13.49
CA LEU A 167 4.78 -24.50 12.31
C LEU A 167 5.47 -23.48 11.39
N ARG A 168 6.10 -22.46 11.99
CA ARG A 168 6.91 -21.47 11.29
C ARG A 168 8.03 -22.16 10.53
N LEU A 169 8.81 -23.02 11.18
CA LEU A 169 9.91 -23.74 10.54
C LEU A 169 9.40 -24.63 9.39
N LYS A 170 8.28 -25.34 9.60
CA LYS A 170 7.64 -26.12 8.53
C LYS A 170 7.29 -25.23 7.32
N ALA A 171 6.61 -24.10 7.52
CA ALA A 171 6.29 -23.17 6.46
C ALA A 171 7.55 -22.65 5.74
N LEU A 172 8.60 -22.28 6.49
CA LEU A 172 9.89 -21.82 5.95
C LEU A 172 10.60 -22.90 5.10
N THR A 173 10.38 -24.19 5.37
CA THR A 173 10.95 -25.27 4.54
C THR A 173 10.14 -25.55 3.28
N GLN A 174 8.82 -25.34 3.29
CA GLN A 174 7.93 -25.71 2.17
C GLN A 174 7.69 -24.58 1.17
N LEU A 175 7.66 -23.32 1.62
CA LEU A 175 7.35 -22.17 0.74
C LEU A 175 8.45 -21.86 -0.29
N PRO A 176 9.76 -21.81 0.06
CA PRO A 176 10.81 -21.52 -0.92
C PRO A 176 10.86 -22.49 -2.12
N PRO A 177 10.85 -23.84 -1.93
CA PRO A 177 10.88 -24.75 -3.07
C PRO A 177 9.62 -24.65 -3.94
N PHE A 178 8.45 -24.33 -3.35
CA PHE A 178 7.23 -24.06 -4.10
C PHE A 178 7.37 -22.80 -4.97
N LEU A 179 7.76 -21.65 -4.41
CA LEU A 179 7.94 -20.42 -5.19
C LEU A 179 8.98 -20.60 -6.31
N LEU A 180 10.10 -21.27 -6.02
CA LEU A 180 11.13 -21.57 -7.02
C LEU A 180 10.65 -22.53 -8.12
N SER A 181 9.69 -23.42 -7.81
CA SER A 181 9.09 -24.32 -8.80
C SER A 181 8.23 -23.58 -9.82
N LEU A 182 7.58 -22.48 -9.42
CA LEU A 182 6.78 -21.63 -10.31
C LEU A 182 7.65 -20.91 -11.35
N ILE A 183 8.90 -20.60 -10.96
CA ILE A 183 9.87 -19.88 -11.80
C ILE A 183 10.66 -20.85 -12.69
N ARG A 184 10.66 -22.15 -12.37
CA ARG A 184 11.44 -23.18 -13.09
C ARG A 184 11.25 -23.17 -14.62
N PRO A 185 10.03 -22.98 -15.18
CA PRO A 185 9.84 -22.95 -16.63
C PRO A 185 10.65 -21.86 -17.34
N LEU A 186 10.88 -20.71 -16.69
CA LEU A 186 11.61 -19.57 -17.24
C LEU A 186 13.12 -19.82 -17.36
N ARG A 187 13.65 -20.80 -16.62
CA ARG A 187 15.08 -21.12 -16.63
C ARG A 187 15.55 -21.82 -17.89
N SER A 188 14.64 -22.41 -18.66
CA SER A 188 14.97 -23.05 -19.93
C SER A 188 15.07 -21.99 -21.02
N PRO A 189 16.20 -21.84 -21.73
CA PRO A 189 16.33 -20.82 -22.78
C PRO A 189 15.37 -20.99 -23.96
N SER A 190 14.91 -22.22 -24.23
CA SER A 190 14.00 -22.54 -25.35
C SER A 190 12.54 -22.58 -24.91
N THR A 191 12.24 -23.25 -23.78
CA THR A 191 10.87 -23.37 -23.24
C THR A 191 10.44 -22.09 -22.53
N GLY A 192 11.38 -21.40 -21.88
CA GLY A 192 11.13 -20.15 -21.17
C GLY A 192 10.67 -19.04 -22.10
N LEU A 193 11.26 -18.91 -23.29
CA LEU A 193 10.87 -17.86 -24.25
C LEU A 193 9.46 -18.07 -24.84
N SER A 194 8.96 -19.31 -24.87
CA SER A 194 7.57 -19.62 -25.24
C SER A 194 6.56 -19.31 -24.13
N THR A 195 7.03 -19.15 -22.89
CA THR A 195 6.19 -18.77 -21.75
C THR A 195 6.10 -17.25 -21.71
N ASN A 196 4.89 -16.70 -21.75
CA ASN A 196 4.69 -15.26 -21.59
C ASN A 196 4.97 -14.89 -20.12
N LEU A 197 6.13 -14.24 -19.89
CA LEU A 197 6.58 -13.87 -18.55
C LEU A 197 5.61 -12.89 -17.86
N ALA A 198 5.07 -11.92 -18.58
CA ALA A 198 4.11 -10.97 -18.03
C ALA A 198 2.82 -11.66 -17.55
N VAL A 199 2.34 -12.67 -18.29
CA VAL A 199 1.18 -13.47 -17.86
C VAL A 199 1.51 -14.32 -16.64
N LEU A 200 2.69 -14.94 -16.60
CA LEU A 200 3.14 -15.72 -15.44
C LEU A 200 3.26 -14.83 -14.18
N GLN A 201 3.82 -13.64 -14.33
CA GLN A 201 3.95 -12.65 -13.26
C GLN A 201 2.60 -12.21 -12.72
N THR A 202 1.68 -11.81 -13.61
CA THR A 202 0.36 -11.25 -13.25
C THR A 202 -0.61 -12.31 -12.73
N SER A 203 -0.64 -13.48 -13.36
CA SER A 203 -1.67 -14.50 -13.08
C SER A 203 -1.23 -15.52 -12.02
N LEU A 204 0.08 -15.78 -11.88
CA LEU A 204 0.59 -16.81 -10.97
C LEU A 204 1.40 -16.20 -9.82
N LEU A 205 2.47 -15.45 -10.10
CA LEU A 205 3.38 -15.00 -9.04
C LEU A 205 2.71 -13.98 -8.12
N LEU A 206 2.01 -12.98 -8.66
CA LEU A 206 1.34 -11.95 -7.84
C LEU A 206 0.31 -12.53 -6.87
N LYS A 207 -0.35 -13.64 -7.22
CA LYS A 207 -1.28 -14.33 -6.33
C LYS A 207 -0.59 -14.88 -5.07
N TYR A 208 0.66 -15.32 -5.20
CA TYR A 208 1.46 -15.88 -4.12
C TYR A 208 2.38 -14.85 -3.44
N GLN A 209 2.11 -13.55 -3.63
CA GLN A 209 2.88 -12.48 -3.02
C GLN A 209 2.87 -12.54 -1.49
N SER A 210 1.77 -12.99 -0.86
CA SER A 210 1.69 -13.16 0.59
C SER A 210 2.66 -14.22 1.13
N PHE A 211 2.98 -15.25 0.35
CA PHE A 211 4.01 -16.23 0.73
C PHE A 211 5.40 -15.60 0.78
N TYR A 212 5.73 -14.75 -0.19
CA TYR A 212 6.99 -14.03 -0.19
C TYR A 212 7.04 -13.00 0.95
N ALA A 213 5.97 -12.26 1.20
CA ALA A 213 5.86 -11.32 2.32
C ALA A 213 6.08 -12.02 3.68
N PHE A 214 5.48 -13.20 3.88
CA PHE A 214 5.71 -14.02 5.07
C PHE A 214 7.17 -14.46 5.19
N LEU A 215 7.78 -14.95 4.10
CA LEU A 215 9.20 -15.33 4.08
C LEU A 215 10.10 -14.14 4.44
N PHE A 216 9.83 -12.95 3.90
CA PHE A 216 10.62 -11.76 4.17
C PHE A 216 10.60 -11.38 5.67
N ARG A 217 9.42 -11.41 6.30
CA ARG A 217 9.26 -11.09 7.73
C ARG A 217 9.90 -12.11 8.67
N GLN A 218 9.74 -13.40 8.38
CA GLN A 218 10.19 -14.47 9.28
C GLN A 218 11.64 -14.91 9.01
N SER A 219 12.11 -14.84 7.77
CA SER A 219 13.48 -15.20 7.38
C SER A 219 13.96 -14.47 6.12
N PRO A 220 14.57 -13.29 6.27
CA PRO A 220 15.10 -12.50 5.14
C PRO A 220 16.10 -13.28 4.27
N ARG A 221 16.84 -14.22 4.87
CA ARG A 221 17.81 -15.08 4.15
C ARG A 221 17.13 -15.97 3.11
N LEU A 222 16.01 -16.62 3.47
CA LEU A 222 15.26 -17.48 2.56
C LEU A 222 14.51 -16.67 1.51
N ALA A 223 13.97 -15.50 1.88
CA ALA A 223 13.37 -14.57 0.93
C ALA A 223 14.38 -14.13 -0.14
N LYS A 224 15.61 -13.77 0.26
CA LYS A 224 16.68 -13.39 -0.68
C LYS A 224 17.08 -14.55 -1.61
N GLN A 225 17.00 -15.80 -1.16
CA GLN A 225 17.23 -16.96 -2.01
C GLN A 225 16.17 -17.09 -3.11
N VAL A 226 14.89 -16.89 -2.78
CA VAL A 226 13.79 -16.90 -3.76
C VAL A 226 13.93 -15.74 -4.74
N GLU A 227 14.23 -14.54 -4.25
CA GLU A 227 14.48 -13.35 -5.06
C GLU A 227 15.64 -13.59 -6.05
N ARG A 228 16.79 -14.09 -5.59
CA ARG A 228 17.91 -14.45 -6.48
C ARG A 228 17.52 -15.51 -7.52
N GLY A 229 16.71 -16.48 -7.13
CA GLY A 229 16.17 -17.49 -8.04
C GLY A 229 15.32 -16.87 -9.15
N TYR A 230 14.47 -15.90 -8.79
CA TYR A 230 13.69 -15.10 -9.74
C TYR A 230 14.59 -14.26 -10.64
N VAL A 231 15.48 -13.45 -10.07
CA VAL A 231 16.38 -12.54 -10.79
C VAL A 231 17.19 -13.30 -11.84
N ASN A 232 17.76 -14.45 -11.48
CA ASN A 232 18.54 -15.25 -12.43
C ASN A 232 17.69 -15.80 -13.58
N ALA A 233 16.44 -16.19 -13.31
CA ALA A 233 15.53 -16.69 -14.34
C ALA A 233 15.05 -15.57 -15.27
N ALA A 234 14.61 -14.44 -14.70
CA ALA A 234 14.17 -13.26 -15.44
C ALA A 234 15.32 -12.68 -16.28
N ARG A 235 16.53 -12.57 -15.72
CA ARG A 235 17.74 -12.15 -16.45
C ARG A 235 17.97 -13.03 -17.67
N SER A 236 17.99 -14.35 -17.49
CA SER A 236 18.25 -15.28 -18.60
C SER A 236 17.17 -15.19 -19.69
N TYR A 237 15.91 -14.99 -19.29
CA TYR A 237 14.78 -14.78 -20.20
C TYR A 237 14.96 -13.52 -21.05
N TYR A 238 15.12 -12.35 -20.43
CA TYR A 238 15.25 -11.08 -21.16
C TYR A 238 16.54 -11.00 -21.96
N GLU A 239 17.66 -11.47 -21.41
CA GLU A 239 18.94 -11.52 -22.11
C GLU A 239 18.82 -12.38 -23.38
N THR A 240 18.22 -13.57 -23.28
CA THR A 240 18.05 -14.45 -24.44
C THR A 240 17.08 -13.87 -25.46
N GLY A 241 15.96 -13.29 -25.01
CA GLY A 241 14.97 -12.65 -25.87
C GLY A 241 15.55 -11.46 -26.63
N MET A 242 16.14 -10.49 -25.92
CA MET A 242 16.74 -9.29 -26.53
C MET A 242 17.94 -9.61 -27.40
N ARG A 243 18.82 -10.52 -26.99
CA ARG A 243 19.94 -10.94 -27.85
C ARG A 243 19.45 -11.52 -29.17
N ARG A 244 18.45 -12.41 -29.15
CA ARG A 244 17.89 -13.00 -30.38
C ARG A 244 17.24 -11.92 -31.25
N TYR A 245 16.49 -11.02 -30.63
CA TYR A 245 15.78 -9.97 -31.34
C TYR A 245 16.72 -8.91 -31.94
N ALA A 246 17.68 -8.41 -31.17
CA ALA A 246 18.71 -7.47 -31.65
C ALA A 246 19.53 -8.06 -32.80
N ARG A 247 19.88 -9.35 -32.76
CA ARG A 247 20.55 -10.05 -33.87
C ARG A 247 19.67 -10.13 -35.12
N ALA A 248 18.39 -10.45 -34.96
CA ALA A 248 17.42 -10.49 -36.04
C ALA A 248 17.30 -9.12 -36.74
N LEU A 249 17.10 -8.05 -35.96
CA LEU A 249 17.04 -6.69 -36.49
C LEU A 249 18.37 -6.26 -37.13
N GLY A 250 19.51 -6.63 -36.55
CA GLY A 250 20.82 -6.36 -37.12
C GLY A 250 21.03 -7.03 -38.49
N ALA A 251 20.51 -8.25 -38.68
CA ALA A 251 20.55 -8.96 -39.95
C ALA A 251 19.68 -8.29 -41.04
N ILE A 252 18.50 -7.77 -40.66
CA ILE A 252 17.64 -6.99 -41.58
C ILE A 252 18.33 -5.68 -41.94
N LYS A 253 18.88 -4.98 -40.95
CA LYS A 253 19.60 -3.73 -41.15
C LYS A 253 20.76 -3.85 -42.13
N ALA A 254 21.51 -4.95 -42.09
CA ALA A 254 22.63 -5.18 -43.01
C ALA A 254 22.21 -5.20 -44.49
N ARG A 255 20.91 -5.37 -44.80
CA ARG A 255 20.35 -5.36 -46.16
C ARG A 255 19.95 -3.96 -46.64
N THR A 256 19.72 -3.03 -45.72
CA THR A 256 19.32 -1.65 -45.98
C THR A 256 20.52 -0.73 -45.74
N THR A 257 21.39 -0.57 -46.75
CA THR A 257 22.49 0.40 -46.67
C THR A 257 22.07 1.72 -47.31
N GLU A 258 21.93 2.74 -46.47
CA GLU A 258 21.67 4.11 -46.92
C GLU A 258 22.99 4.86 -47.03
N LYS A 259 23.24 5.43 -48.21
CA LYS A 259 24.42 6.26 -48.43
C LYS A 259 24.12 7.67 -47.95
N LEU A 260 25.09 8.28 -47.28
CA LEU A 260 25.08 9.70 -46.93
C LEU A 260 25.07 10.52 -48.22
N ASP A 261 23.94 11.18 -48.51
CA ASP A 261 23.79 12.03 -49.68
C ASP A 261 23.87 13.50 -49.24
N LEU A 262 25.04 14.11 -49.40
CA LEU A 262 25.26 15.52 -49.06
C LEU A 262 24.56 16.43 -50.08
N ILE A 263 23.89 17.47 -49.61
CA ILE A 263 23.11 18.41 -50.45
C ILE A 263 23.97 19.02 -51.56
N GLY A 264 25.22 19.41 -51.26
CA GLY A 264 26.13 20.07 -52.20
C GLY A 264 26.81 19.15 -53.22
N VAL A 265 26.69 17.82 -53.09
CA VAL A 265 27.29 16.87 -54.03
C VAL A 265 26.25 16.52 -55.11
N VAL A 266 26.44 17.05 -56.32
CA VAL A 266 25.47 16.87 -57.41
C VAL A 266 26.09 16.16 -58.61
N SER A 267 25.38 15.15 -59.12
CA SER A 267 25.64 14.59 -60.45
C SER A 267 24.69 15.23 -61.47
N SER A 268 25.20 15.67 -62.61
CA SER A 268 24.41 16.38 -63.65
C SER A 268 23.60 15.45 -64.56
N ASP A 269 23.40 14.19 -64.18
CA ASP A 269 22.65 13.20 -64.96
C ASP A 269 21.13 13.33 -64.73
N PRO A 270 20.29 13.39 -65.78
CA PRO A 270 18.84 13.54 -65.65
C PRO A 270 18.18 12.36 -64.91
N ALA A 271 18.74 11.15 -65.01
CA ALA A 271 18.29 9.99 -64.24
C ALA A 271 18.52 10.14 -62.71
N VAL A 272 19.51 10.93 -62.30
CA VAL A 272 19.81 11.23 -60.89
C VAL A 272 18.83 12.29 -60.35
N MET A 273 18.36 13.20 -61.20
CA MET A 273 17.34 14.19 -60.83
C MET A 273 15.97 13.53 -60.52
N ALA A 274 15.53 12.57 -61.33
CA ALA A 274 14.29 11.83 -61.07
C ALA A 274 14.35 11.03 -59.76
N LYS A 275 15.48 10.32 -59.52
CA LYS A 275 15.74 9.62 -58.25
C LYS A 275 15.77 10.56 -57.03
N THR A 276 16.16 11.82 -57.22
CA THR A 276 16.15 12.80 -56.13
C THR A 276 14.72 13.14 -55.69
N GLN A 277 13.78 13.30 -56.62
CA GLN A 277 12.37 13.57 -56.27
C GLN A 277 11.71 12.37 -55.57
N GLU A 278 11.99 11.15 -56.03
CA GLU A 278 11.52 9.93 -55.36
C GLU A 278 12.12 9.79 -53.95
N GLY A 279 13.40 10.09 -53.78
CA GLY A 279 14.07 10.09 -52.47
C GLY A 279 13.48 11.14 -51.51
N VAL A 280 13.09 12.31 -52.02
CA VAL A 280 12.41 13.34 -51.21
C VAL A 280 11.05 12.85 -50.72
N LYS A 281 10.24 12.25 -51.60
CA LYS A 281 8.93 11.68 -51.20
C LYS A 281 9.10 10.58 -50.15
N GLN A 282 10.08 9.68 -50.36
CA GLN A 282 10.41 8.64 -49.38
C GLN A 282 10.86 9.21 -48.03
N ALA A 283 11.56 10.35 -48.01
CA ALA A 283 11.96 10.99 -46.76
C ALA A 283 10.75 11.51 -45.97
N TYR A 284 9.74 12.09 -46.63
CA TYR A 284 8.48 12.49 -45.99
C TYR A 284 7.68 11.29 -45.47
N ASP A 285 7.53 10.24 -46.28
CA ASP A 285 6.80 9.02 -45.89
C ASP A 285 7.42 8.30 -44.67
N ARG A 286 8.69 8.57 -44.37
CA ARG A 286 9.43 8.00 -43.22
C ARG A 286 9.30 8.83 -41.96
N LEU A 287 8.85 10.08 -42.03
CA LEU A 287 8.67 10.92 -40.84
C LEU A 287 7.70 10.30 -39.83
N LYS A 288 6.75 9.49 -40.31
CA LYS A 288 5.79 8.76 -39.47
C LYS A 288 6.42 7.86 -38.39
N TYR A 289 7.69 7.45 -38.58
CA TYR A 289 8.36 6.64 -37.58
C TYR A 289 8.81 7.44 -36.34
N ALA A 290 8.75 8.78 -36.38
CA ALA A 290 9.08 9.65 -35.26
C ALA A 290 8.00 9.64 -34.16
N ASP A 291 6.73 9.44 -34.51
CA ASP A 291 5.61 9.46 -33.56
C ASP A 291 5.16 8.05 -33.17
N LEU A 292 5.07 7.75 -31.88
CA LEU A 292 4.68 6.43 -31.35
C LEU A 292 3.22 6.06 -31.64
N ASP A 293 2.32 7.05 -31.72
CA ASP A 293 0.87 6.84 -31.81
C ASP A 293 0.37 6.74 -33.25
N GLU A 294 1.25 6.94 -34.23
CA GLU A 294 0.88 6.93 -35.64
C GLU A 294 0.59 5.51 -36.13
N ALA A 295 -0.70 5.18 -36.26
CA ALA A 295 -1.19 3.86 -36.66
C ALA A 295 -0.65 3.37 -38.03
N GLU A 296 -0.22 4.30 -38.88
CA GLU A 296 0.36 4.02 -40.21
C GLU A 296 1.88 3.77 -40.19
N ALA A 297 2.55 4.00 -39.06
CA ALA A 297 3.98 3.75 -38.87
C ALA A 297 4.32 2.25 -38.76
N GLY A 298 3.33 1.37 -38.85
CA GLY A 298 3.51 -0.08 -38.95
C GLY A 298 3.72 -0.78 -37.60
N GLN A 299 3.36 -2.06 -37.58
CA GLN A 299 3.52 -2.92 -36.41
C GLN A 299 5.00 -3.21 -36.13
N VAL A 300 5.31 -3.57 -34.88
CA VAL A 300 6.64 -4.02 -34.45
C VAL A 300 7.16 -5.12 -35.38
N VAL A 301 8.38 -4.96 -35.89
CA VAL A 301 9.02 -5.94 -36.76
C VAL A 301 9.22 -7.24 -35.98
N LEU A 302 8.65 -8.34 -36.47
CA LEU A 302 8.71 -9.64 -35.81
C LEU A 302 9.99 -10.39 -36.19
N ALA A 303 10.54 -11.16 -35.24
CA ALA A 303 11.83 -11.82 -35.41
C ALA A 303 11.87 -12.80 -36.60
N TYR A 304 10.77 -13.46 -36.95
CA TYR A 304 10.73 -14.40 -38.09
C TYR A 304 10.81 -13.70 -39.45
N MET A 305 10.54 -12.38 -39.50
CA MET A 305 10.60 -11.62 -40.75
C MET A 305 12.03 -11.54 -41.30
N THR A 306 13.04 -11.92 -40.52
CA THR A 306 14.41 -12.10 -41.01
C THR A 306 14.53 -13.15 -42.10
N ASP A 307 13.65 -14.13 -42.14
CA ASP A 307 13.77 -15.27 -43.05
C ASP A 307 13.46 -14.87 -44.50
N ASP A 308 12.65 -13.82 -44.67
CA ASP A 308 12.44 -13.18 -45.97
C ASP A 308 13.69 -12.39 -46.36
N LYS A 309 14.38 -12.82 -47.42
CA LYS A 309 15.64 -12.22 -47.88
C LYS A 309 15.44 -10.91 -48.64
N ASP A 310 14.24 -10.68 -49.17
CA ASP A 310 13.93 -9.50 -49.99
C ASP A 310 13.45 -8.32 -49.13
N LEU A 311 13.08 -8.60 -47.88
CA LEU A 311 12.63 -7.61 -46.91
C LEU A 311 13.74 -6.59 -46.59
N ARG A 312 13.47 -5.34 -46.98
CA ARG A 312 14.27 -4.15 -46.64
C ARG A 312 13.42 -3.21 -45.80
N ILE A 313 13.90 -2.94 -44.59
CA ILE A 313 13.22 -2.08 -43.62
C ILE A 313 14.14 -0.89 -43.29
N PRO A 314 13.59 0.33 -43.19
CA PRO A 314 14.34 1.52 -42.79
C PRO A 314 14.84 1.41 -41.34
N VAL A 315 15.97 2.08 -41.04
CA VAL A 315 16.63 1.99 -39.72
C VAL A 315 15.76 2.53 -38.58
N GLU A 316 14.91 3.51 -38.87
CA GLU A 316 13.93 4.14 -37.99
C GLU A 316 12.92 3.11 -37.48
N SER A 317 12.37 2.30 -38.39
CA SER A 317 11.41 1.25 -38.04
C SER A 317 12.06 0.14 -37.22
N LEU A 318 13.31 -0.21 -37.51
CA LEU A 318 14.05 -1.22 -36.72
C LEU A 318 14.35 -0.72 -35.30
N PHE A 319 14.82 0.53 -35.17
CA PHE A 319 15.05 1.15 -33.86
C PHE A 319 13.75 1.30 -33.08
N ARG A 320 12.67 1.78 -33.71
CA ARG A 320 11.32 1.85 -33.14
C ARG A 320 10.87 0.51 -32.58
N SER A 321 11.01 -0.54 -33.38
CA SER A 321 10.59 -1.88 -32.99
C SER A 321 11.38 -2.39 -31.78
N LEU A 322 12.71 -2.21 -31.76
CA LEU A 322 13.52 -2.55 -30.59
C LEU A 322 13.11 -1.77 -29.35
N SER A 323 12.96 -0.46 -29.49
CA SER A 323 12.68 0.42 -28.36
C SER A 323 11.28 0.21 -27.77
N LEU A 324 10.26 -0.06 -28.60
CA LEU A 324 8.92 -0.42 -28.14
C LEU A 324 8.93 -1.73 -27.36
N VAL A 325 9.58 -2.77 -27.89
CA VAL A 325 9.69 -4.05 -27.21
C VAL A 325 10.45 -3.90 -25.89
N LEU A 326 11.53 -3.11 -25.88
CA LEU A 326 12.27 -2.82 -24.65
C LEU A 326 11.39 -2.09 -23.62
N LEU A 327 10.70 -1.04 -24.04
CA LEU A 327 9.84 -0.21 -23.19
C LEU A 327 8.73 -1.04 -22.54
N ASP A 328 8.01 -1.84 -23.32
CA ASP A 328 6.90 -2.67 -22.81
C ASP A 328 7.39 -3.70 -21.79
N ASN A 329 8.48 -4.41 -22.11
CA ASN A 329 9.05 -5.43 -21.23
C ASN A 329 9.64 -4.82 -19.95
N ALA A 330 10.39 -3.71 -20.06
CA ALA A 330 10.98 -3.03 -18.92
C ALA A 330 9.92 -2.43 -17.99
N SER A 331 8.86 -1.84 -18.56
CA SER A 331 7.74 -1.27 -17.79
C SER A 331 6.97 -2.37 -17.04
N ALA A 332 6.67 -3.48 -17.72
CA ALA A 332 6.00 -4.63 -17.12
C ALA A 332 6.82 -5.24 -15.98
N GLU A 333 8.13 -5.45 -16.21
CA GLU A 333 9.02 -6.00 -15.18
C GLU A 333 9.12 -5.08 -13.97
N PHE A 334 9.39 -3.78 -14.18
CA PHE A 334 9.56 -2.86 -13.07
C PHE A 334 8.27 -2.77 -12.24
N THR A 335 7.11 -2.74 -12.90
CA THR A 335 5.81 -2.79 -12.23
C THR A 335 5.66 -4.08 -11.40
N PHE A 336 6.06 -5.23 -11.95
CA PHE A 336 6.04 -6.50 -11.23
C PHE A 336 6.97 -6.46 -10.01
N ILE A 337 8.22 -5.99 -10.17
CA ILE A 337 9.21 -5.94 -9.10
C ILE A 337 8.69 -5.09 -7.93
N VAL A 338 8.15 -3.91 -8.23
CA VAL A 338 7.57 -3.02 -7.21
C VAL A 338 6.37 -3.69 -6.51
N ARG A 339 5.47 -4.30 -7.27
CA ARG A 339 4.26 -4.94 -6.69
C ARG A 339 4.58 -6.20 -5.89
N PHE A 340 5.53 -7.01 -6.32
CA PHE A 340 5.85 -8.27 -5.67
C PHE A 340 6.88 -8.10 -4.54
N PHE A 341 8.01 -7.46 -4.81
CA PHE A 341 9.12 -7.33 -3.85
C PHE A 341 8.97 -6.11 -2.94
N ALA A 342 8.80 -4.88 -3.47
CA ALA A 342 8.75 -3.68 -2.63
C ALA A 342 7.52 -3.65 -1.70
N ARG A 343 6.34 -4.02 -2.22
CA ARG A 343 5.11 -4.07 -1.39
C ARG A 343 5.14 -5.16 -0.31
N SER A 344 5.93 -6.22 -0.50
CA SER A 344 6.07 -7.29 0.50
C SER A 344 6.84 -6.85 1.75
N MET A 345 7.65 -5.79 1.62
CA MET A 345 8.43 -5.21 2.72
C MET A 345 7.58 -4.32 3.62
N GLN A 346 6.35 -3.95 3.20
CA GLN A 346 5.47 -3.13 4.01
C GLN A 346 4.87 -3.93 5.18
N PRO A 347 4.87 -3.37 6.40
CA PRO A 347 4.21 -3.98 7.55
C PRO A 347 2.69 -4.03 7.33
N VAL A 348 2.04 -5.14 7.71
CA VAL A 348 0.58 -5.23 7.70
C VAL A 348 0.03 -4.19 8.67
N PRO A 349 -0.90 -3.31 8.26
CA PRO A 349 -1.56 -2.44 9.22
C PRO A 349 -2.32 -3.31 10.23
N SER A 350 -1.95 -3.20 11.50
CA SER A 350 -2.65 -3.83 12.61
C SER A 350 -4.10 -3.36 12.58
N ARG A 351 -5.03 -4.32 12.43
CA ARG A 351 -6.48 -4.11 12.39
C ARG A 351 -6.89 -3.32 13.65
N SER A 352 -7.11 -2.02 13.48
CA SER A 352 -7.60 -1.15 14.54
C SER A 352 -9.03 -1.56 14.87
N GLN A 353 -9.33 -1.72 16.15
CA GLN A 353 -10.63 -2.16 16.64
C GLN A 353 -11.73 -1.16 16.25
N ALA A 354 -12.78 -1.74 15.67
CA ALA A 354 -14.21 -1.42 15.84
C ALA A 354 -14.76 -0.06 15.38
N ASP A 355 -15.63 -0.18 14.39
CA ASP A 355 -16.85 0.60 14.20
C ASP A 355 -17.51 0.99 15.53
N THR A 356 -17.81 2.28 15.67
CA THR A 356 -18.84 2.78 16.58
C THR A 356 -19.78 3.70 15.79
N PRO A 357 -21.10 3.43 15.73
CA PRO A 357 -22.05 4.37 15.17
C PRO A 357 -22.49 5.32 16.29
N THR A 358 -21.89 6.50 16.36
CA THR A 358 -22.37 7.53 17.30
C THR A 358 -23.43 8.37 16.62
N SER A 359 -24.67 8.09 17.02
CA SER A 359 -25.83 8.95 16.82
C SER A 359 -25.88 10.04 17.90
N ALA A 360 -26.61 11.11 17.57
CA ALA A 360 -27.13 12.18 18.43
C ALA A 360 -26.34 13.51 18.45
N PRO A 361 -26.99 14.64 18.79
CA PRO A 361 -27.32 15.67 17.80
C PRO A 361 -26.68 17.03 18.14
N THR A 362 -26.60 17.88 17.14
CA THR A 362 -26.19 19.29 17.26
C THR A 362 -27.32 20.12 17.90
N PRO A 363 -27.02 21.06 18.82
CA PRO A 363 -27.82 22.26 18.96
C PRO A 363 -27.14 23.45 18.27
N LEU A 364 -28.00 24.20 17.61
CA LEU A 364 -27.81 25.46 16.93
C LEU A 364 -27.18 26.52 17.86
N SER A 365 -26.21 27.29 17.38
CA SER A 365 -26.11 28.72 17.69
C SER A 365 -25.41 29.44 16.54
N GLY A 366 -26.11 30.42 15.97
CA GLY A 366 -25.66 31.20 14.82
C GLY A 366 -24.69 32.32 15.19
N GLY A 367 -24.16 32.95 14.14
CA GLY A 367 -23.34 34.15 14.21
C GLY A 367 -22.63 34.37 12.88
N ALA A 368 -23.14 35.30 12.09
CA ALA A 368 -22.65 35.65 10.76
C ALA A 368 -21.48 36.65 10.78
N SER A 369 -20.80 36.70 9.63
CA SER A 369 -20.19 37.87 8.95
C SER A 369 -18.82 38.46 9.35
N ASP A 370 -18.14 38.88 8.26
CA ASP A 370 -16.95 39.74 8.07
C ASP A 370 -15.55 39.16 8.37
N ALA A 371 -14.60 38.99 7.44
CA ALA A 371 -14.11 39.75 6.27
C ALA A 371 -13.10 40.89 6.59
N THR A 372 -11.92 40.78 5.94
CA THR A 372 -10.86 41.78 5.66
C THR A 372 -9.84 42.09 6.78
N SER A 373 -8.55 41.76 6.58
CA SER A 373 -7.44 42.69 6.20
C SER A 373 -6.39 42.67 7.33
N ASP A 374 -5.08 42.90 7.24
CA ASP A 374 -4.02 42.87 6.22
C ASP A 374 -2.70 43.14 7.02
N VAL A 375 -1.55 42.68 6.50
CA VAL A 375 -0.18 43.27 6.66
C VAL A 375 0.69 43.10 7.96
N GLU A 376 1.85 42.46 7.72
CA GLU A 376 3.25 42.58 8.24
C GLU A 376 3.61 43.14 9.64
N ALA A 377 4.51 42.43 10.36
CA ALA A 377 5.87 42.91 10.70
C ALA A 377 6.71 41.89 11.51
N LEU A 378 8.02 41.96 11.29
CA LEU A 378 9.12 41.14 11.83
C LEU A 378 9.43 41.34 13.33
N ARG A 379 9.80 40.24 14.03
CA ARG A 379 11.07 40.03 14.81
C ARG A 379 10.91 39.12 16.04
N GLY A 380 11.68 38.02 16.05
CA GLY A 380 12.53 37.59 17.18
C GLY A 380 11.91 36.79 18.34
N GLY A 381 12.29 35.51 18.47
CA GLY A 381 12.24 34.77 19.74
C GLY A 381 11.94 33.27 19.62
N THR A 382 12.96 32.42 19.58
CA THR A 382 12.89 30.96 19.87
C THR A 382 12.67 30.73 21.39
N PRO A 383 12.32 29.52 21.91
CA PRO A 383 12.25 28.21 21.27
C PRO A 383 10.93 27.41 21.49
N THR A 384 10.51 26.63 20.49
CA THR A 384 9.41 25.66 20.60
C THR A 384 9.89 24.27 21.07
N PRO A 385 9.08 23.51 21.82
CA PRO A 385 9.45 22.20 22.33
C PRO A 385 9.41 21.12 21.26
N LYS A 386 10.32 20.14 21.40
CA LYS A 386 10.47 18.93 20.58
C LYS A 386 9.13 18.23 20.32
N ARG A 387 8.60 18.35 19.10
CA ARG A 387 7.70 17.34 18.53
C ARG A 387 8.56 16.20 17.99
N ARG A 388 8.55 15.06 18.70
CA ARG A 388 8.90 13.75 18.14
C ARG A 388 7.92 13.46 16.99
N GLY A 389 8.30 13.83 15.77
CA GLY A 389 7.68 13.30 14.55
C GLY A 389 8.23 11.91 14.32
N THR A 390 7.34 10.92 14.35
CA THR A 390 7.63 9.53 13.99
C THR A 390 8.11 9.47 12.53
N ILE A 391 9.27 8.84 12.33
CA ILE A 391 9.88 8.55 11.04
C ILE A 391 8.95 7.60 10.27
N VAL A 392 8.30 8.08 9.20
CA VAL A 392 7.55 7.23 8.25
C VAL A 392 7.92 7.55 6.78
N VAL A 393 8.81 8.51 6.54
CA VAL A 393 9.17 8.97 5.18
C VAL A 393 10.32 8.14 4.56
N ASP A 394 11.08 7.37 5.35
CA ASP A 394 12.31 6.72 4.90
C ASP A 394 12.11 5.32 4.27
N SER A 395 11.10 4.56 4.71
CA SER A 395 10.93 3.16 4.29
C SER A 395 10.44 2.99 2.85
N SER A 396 9.67 3.96 2.33
CA SER A 396 9.16 3.93 0.95
C SER A 396 10.27 4.17 -0.06
N ASP A 397 11.22 5.06 0.25
CA ASP A 397 12.35 5.38 -0.64
C ASP A 397 13.37 4.23 -0.67
N GLU A 398 13.64 3.59 0.47
CA GLU A 398 14.52 2.41 0.53
C GLU A 398 13.96 1.22 -0.28
N SER A 399 12.66 0.92 -0.14
CA SER A 399 12.02 -0.17 -0.90
C SER A 399 12.00 0.07 -2.41
N LEU A 400 11.91 1.34 -2.82
CA LEU A 400 11.95 1.72 -4.23
C LEU A 400 13.39 1.58 -4.78
N LYS A 401 14.40 2.01 -4.02
CA LYS A 401 15.83 1.81 -4.39
C LYS A 401 16.17 0.33 -4.54
N ASP A 402 15.67 -0.52 -3.64
CA ASP A 402 15.84 -1.97 -3.77
C ASP A 402 15.15 -2.53 -5.02
N ALA A 403 13.96 -2.03 -5.38
CA ALA A 403 13.30 -2.41 -6.62
C ALA A 403 14.12 -1.99 -7.87
N GLN A 404 14.71 -0.79 -7.86
CA GLN A 404 15.59 -0.33 -8.95
C GLN A 404 16.84 -1.22 -9.05
N ARG A 405 17.43 -1.61 -7.91
CA ARG A 405 18.55 -2.55 -7.89
C ARG A 405 18.17 -3.90 -8.51
N ILE A 406 17.04 -4.48 -8.11
CA ILE A 406 16.56 -5.76 -8.68
C ILE A 406 16.34 -5.61 -10.19
N PHE A 407 15.79 -4.48 -10.64
CA PHE A 407 15.61 -4.20 -12.06
C PHE A 407 16.93 -4.24 -12.81
N HIS A 408 17.97 -3.53 -12.34
CA HIS A 408 19.29 -3.55 -12.96
C HIS A 408 19.91 -4.96 -12.97
N GLU A 409 19.80 -5.69 -11.86
CA GLU A 409 20.25 -7.08 -11.82
C GLU A 409 19.55 -7.95 -12.88
N VAL A 410 18.29 -7.67 -13.25
CA VAL A 410 17.55 -8.41 -14.28
C VAL A 410 17.83 -7.91 -15.69
N PHE A 411 17.81 -6.60 -15.92
CA PHE A 411 17.73 -5.98 -17.25
C PHE A 411 19.07 -5.55 -17.84
N ASP A 412 20.11 -5.27 -17.03
CA ASP A 412 21.38 -4.74 -17.55
C ASP A 412 21.99 -5.60 -18.68
N PRO A 413 22.00 -6.96 -18.60
CA PRO A 413 22.49 -7.79 -19.70
C PRO A 413 21.67 -7.65 -20.98
N ALA A 414 20.35 -7.44 -20.87
CA ALA A 414 19.49 -7.20 -22.04
C ALA A 414 19.71 -5.80 -22.63
N LEU A 415 19.93 -4.79 -21.78
CA LEU A 415 20.26 -3.42 -22.18
C LEU A 415 21.61 -3.35 -22.92
N GLU A 416 22.56 -4.23 -22.58
CA GLU A 416 23.83 -4.32 -23.31
C GLU A 416 23.62 -4.71 -24.78
N TYR A 417 22.78 -5.70 -25.08
CA TYR A 417 22.45 -6.07 -26.47
C TYR A 417 21.69 -4.96 -27.20
N CYS A 418 20.82 -4.23 -26.50
CA CYS A 418 20.15 -3.05 -27.07
C CYS A 418 21.17 -1.95 -27.39
N THR A 419 22.16 -1.74 -26.52
CA THR A 419 23.27 -0.80 -26.72
C THR A 419 24.11 -1.21 -27.93
N GLN A 420 24.46 -2.50 -28.06
CA GLN A 420 25.23 -3.00 -29.20
C GLN A 420 24.48 -2.79 -30.52
N PHE A 421 23.17 -3.06 -30.55
CA PHE A 421 22.35 -2.77 -31.73
C PHE A 421 22.30 -1.27 -32.03
N PHE A 422 22.02 -0.44 -31.02
CA PHE A 422 22.02 1.02 -31.15
C PHE A 422 23.35 1.55 -31.70
N GLN A 423 24.47 1.10 -31.13
CA GLN A 423 25.81 1.47 -31.61
C GLN A 423 26.02 1.03 -33.05
N SER A 424 25.53 -0.14 -33.46
CA SER A 424 25.57 -0.53 -34.86
C SER A 424 24.81 0.46 -35.74
N VAL A 425 23.68 1.01 -35.27
CA VAL A 425 22.84 1.96 -36.03
C VAL A 425 23.56 3.26 -36.27
N ILE A 426 24.26 3.80 -35.26
CA ILE A 426 24.92 5.10 -35.34
C ILE A 426 26.40 5.04 -35.78
N THR A 427 27.04 3.86 -35.67
CA THR A 427 28.47 3.64 -35.97
C THR A 427 28.64 2.31 -36.74
N PRO A 428 29.47 2.22 -37.82
CA PRO A 428 30.46 3.20 -38.32
C PRO A 428 29.94 4.14 -39.41
N SER A 429 28.82 3.83 -40.06
CA SER A 429 28.17 4.70 -41.05
C SER A 429 26.90 5.25 -40.41
N PRO A 430 26.89 6.52 -39.97
CA PRO A 430 25.69 7.10 -39.38
C PRO A 430 24.56 7.16 -40.44
N PRO A 431 23.30 7.12 -40.00
CA PRO A 431 22.17 7.38 -40.89
C PRO A 431 22.22 8.82 -41.44
N PRO A 432 21.57 9.10 -42.57
CA PRO A 432 21.37 10.47 -43.04
C PRO A 432 20.68 11.35 -42.00
N ALA A 433 20.84 12.67 -42.12
CA ALA A 433 20.38 13.65 -41.12
C ALA A 433 18.89 13.51 -40.75
N ILE A 434 18.00 13.28 -41.73
CA ILE A 434 16.54 13.16 -41.50
C ILE A 434 16.21 11.89 -40.68
N PRO A 435 16.59 10.67 -41.11
CA PRO A 435 16.48 9.46 -40.28
C PRO A 435 17.05 9.64 -38.88
N LEU A 436 18.22 10.26 -38.74
CA LEU A 436 18.84 10.46 -37.43
C LEU A 436 18.01 11.40 -36.53
N LEU A 437 17.48 12.49 -37.07
CA LEU A 437 16.58 13.37 -36.32
C LEU A 437 15.28 12.65 -35.92
N SER A 438 14.72 11.84 -36.81
CA SER A 438 13.52 11.05 -36.49
C SER A 438 13.78 10.03 -35.37
N LEU A 439 14.97 9.43 -35.31
CA LEU A 439 15.39 8.54 -34.22
C LEU A 439 15.49 9.30 -32.88
N ILE A 440 16.00 10.54 -32.90
CA ILE A 440 16.06 11.40 -31.73
C ILE A 440 14.65 11.71 -31.21
N ARG A 441 13.73 12.13 -32.09
CA ARG A 441 12.34 12.44 -31.73
C ARG A 441 11.57 11.23 -31.24
N LEU A 442 11.76 10.10 -31.90
CA LEU A 442 11.23 8.84 -31.43
C LEU A 442 11.74 8.50 -30.01
N ASN A 443 13.03 8.71 -29.74
CA ASN A 443 13.59 8.48 -28.40
C ASN A 443 13.02 9.45 -27.36
N ASP A 444 12.72 10.70 -27.72
CA ASP A 444 12.02 11.66 -26.84
C ASP A 444 10.63 11.16 -26.44
N GLN A 445 9.88 10.64 -27.41
CA GLN A 445 8.57 10.04 -27.16
C GLN A 445 8.68 8.79 -26.28
N ILE A 446 9.72 7.97 -26.48
CA ILE A 446 9.98 6.78 -25.64
C ILE A 446 10.34 7.19 -24.21
N ILE A 447 11.13 8.27 -24.02
CA ILE A 447 11.46 8.81 -22.69
C ILE A 447 10.20 9.30 -21.99
N SER A 448 9.37 10.10 -22.67
CA SER A 448 8.09 10.60 -22.15
C SER A 448 7.15 9.44 -21.76
N THR A 449 7.07 8.42 -22.62
CA THR A 449 6.25 7.23 -22.37
C THR A 449 6.80 6.39 -21.21
N ALA A 450 8.12 6.26 -21.07
CA ALA A 450 8.74 5.57 -19.95
C ALA A 450 8.46 6.28 -18.62
N ASP A 451 8.49 7.61 -18.62
CA ASP A 451 8.22 8.43 -17.44
C ASP A 451 6.75 8.35 -17.02
N THR A 452 5.81 8.49 -17.96
CA THR A 452 4.36 8.33 -17.69
C THR A 452 4.00 6.93 -17.20
N ARG A 453 4.70 5.89 -17.65
CA ARG A 453 4.56 4.51 -17.16
C ARG A 453 5.29 4.27 -15.82
N GLY A 454 6.07 5.23 -15.33
CA GLY A 454 6.83 5.13 -14.08
C GLY A 454 8.02 4.18 -14.13
N CYS A 455 8.57 3.90 -15.32
CA CYS A 455 9.76 3.04 -15.50
C CYS A 455 11.06 3.85 -15.27
N LEU A 456 11.24 4.33 -14.03
CA LEU A 456 12.35 5.21 -13.66
C LEU A 456 13.75 4.65 -14.00
N PRO A 457 14.05 3.35 -13.78
CA PRO A 457 15.38 2.80 -14.07
C PRO A 457 15.78 2.82 -15.54
N LEU A 458 14.81 2.92 -16.47
CA LEU A 458 15.07 2.94 -17.91
C LEU A 458 15.44 4.34 -18.42
N LEU A 459 15.02 5.40 -17.72
CA LEU A 459 15.21 6.79 -18.17
C LEU A 459 16.69 7.14 -18.41
N PRO A 460 17.65 6.82 -17.50
CA PRO A 460 19.05 7.16 -17.74
C PRO A 460 19.62 6.50 -18.99
N PHE A 461 19.18 5.27 -19.30
CA PHE A 461 19.59 4.53 -20.49
C PHE A 461 19.11 5.23 -21.77
N LEU A 462 17.84 5.62 -21.82
CA LEU A 462 17.25 6.31 -22.97
C LEU A 462 17.85 7.72 -23.16
N GLN A 463 18.08 8.44 -22.06
CA GLN A 463 18.75 9.74 -22.07
C GLN A 463 20.19 9.63 -22.61
N ALA A 464 20.93 8.59 -22.23
CA ALA A 464 22.27 8.34 -22.77
C ALA A 464 22.24 8.10 -24.29
N GLN A 465 21.23 7.39 -24.81
CA GLN A 465 21.04 7.23 -26.26
C GLN A 465 20.75 8.58 -26.95
N LYS A 466 19.88 9.43 -26.38
CA LYS A 466 19.60 10.79 -26.89
C LYS A 466 20.89 11.60 -26.98
N LEU A 467 21.65 11.66 -25.88
CA LEU A 467 22.89 12.43 -25.80
C LEU A 467 23.98 11.92 -26.76
N ALA A 468 23.99 10.63 -27.08
CA ALA A 468 24.91 10.06 -28.06
C ALA A 468 24.56 10.44 -29.52
N MET A 469 23.27 10.61 -29.85
CA MET A 469 22.83 10.92 -31.22
C MET A 469 23.06 12.39 -31.60
N TRP A 470 22.92 13.33 -30.67
CA TRP A 470 23.02 14.78 -30.96
C TRP A 470 24.37 15.23 -31.56
N PRO A 471 25.54 14.83 -31.03
CA PRO A 471 26.83 15.18 -31.63
C PRO A 471 27.00 14.65 -33.05
N ILE A 472 26.43 13.47 -33.33
CA ILE A 472 26.45 12.84 -34.66
C ILE A 472 25.57 13.65 -35.62
N TYR A 473 24.37 14.01 -35.18
CA TYR A 473 23.46 14.85 -35.98
C TYR A 473 24.08 16.20 -36.32
N ARG A 474 24.70 16.86 -35.33
CA ARG A 474 25.43 18.13 -35.55
C ARG A 474 26.51 17.97 -36.62
N LYS A 475 27.34 16.92 -36.52
CA LYS A 475 28.41 16.65 -37.49
C LYS A 475 27.87 16.43 -38.91
N GLU A 476 26.75 15.73 -39.07
CA GLU A 476 26.11 15.53 -40.38
C GLU A 476 25.54 16.84 -40.94
N MET A 477 24.91 17.67 -40.09
CA MET A 477 24.43 19.00 -40.50
C MET A 477 25.57 19.95 -40.89
N ASP A 478 26.67 19.95 -40.14
CA ASP A 478 27.89 20.69 -40.49
C ASP A 478 28.46 20.21 -41.84
N GLY A 479 28.42 18.89 -42.09
CA GLY A 479 28.79 18.30 -43.37
C GLY A 479 27.93 18.79 -44.54
N HIS A 480 26.61 18.94 -44.34
CA HIS A 480 25.73 19.55 -45.32
C HIS A 480 26.09 21.01 -45.59
N VAL A 481 26.33 21.81 -44.55
CA VAL A 481 26.75 23.21 -44.67
C VAL A 481 28.07 23.35 -45.43
N ASP A 482 29.07 22.54 -45.07
CA ASP A 482 30.37 22.57 -45.74
C ASP A 482 30.31 22.09 -47.19
N SER A 483 29.41 21.16 -47.51
CA SER A 483 29.15 20.75 -48.90
C SER A 483 28.61 21.91 -49.75
N LEU A 484 27.75 22.75 -49.17
CA LEU A 484 27.20 23.93 -49.83
C LEU A 484 28.24 25.04 -49.99
N LYS A 485 29.09 25.27 -48.97
CA LYS A 485 30.20 26.23 -49.06
C LYS A 485 31.17 25.86 -50.18
N LYS A 486 31.55 24.57 -50.27
CA LYS A 486 32.42 24.08 -51.35
C LYS A 486 31.79 24.29 -52.73
N LEU A 487 30.48 24.02 -52.86
CA LEU A 487 29.76 24.26 -54.11
C LEU A 487 29.72 25.76 -54.47
N ALA A 488 29.58 26.64 -53.48
CA ALA A 488 29.63 28.08 -53.68
C ALA A 488 31.04 28.56 -54.11
N ASP A 489 32.10 28.06 -53.47
CA ASP A 489 33.50 28.35 -53.85
C ASP A 489 33.81 27.87 -55.28
N ASP A 490 33.29 26.71 -55.69
CA ASP A 490 33.40 26.21 -57.06
C ASP A 490 32.62 27.09 -58.07
N ALA A 491 31.45 27.62 -57.68
CA ALA A 491 30.67 28.54 -58.50
C ALA A 491 31.36 29.91 -58.70
N GLU A 492 32.07 30.39 -57.68
CA GLU A 492 32.87 31.63 -57.72
C GLU A 492 34.24 31.45 -58.39
N GLY A 493 34.58 30.23 -58.84
CA GLY A 493 35.85 29.92 -59.50
C GLY A 493 37.06 29.82 -58.55
N LYS A 494 36.82 29.81 -57.23
CA LYS A 494 37.84 29.71 -56.18
C LYS A 494 38.25 28.27 -55.88
N GLY A 495 37.44 27.29 -56.27
CA GLY A 495 37.69 25.86 -56.07
C GLY A 495 38.42 25.16 -57.22
N LEU A 496 38.71 23.86 -57.03
CA LEU A 496 39.48 23.04 -57.98
C LEU A 496 38.76 22.93 -59.35
N ALA A 497 37.43 23.02 -59.38
CA ALA A 497 36.63 23.02 -60.61
C ALA A 497 36.71 24.36 -61.37
N GLY A 498 36.92 25.47 -60.65
CA GLY A 498 37.16 26.80 -61.21
C GLY A 498 38.45 26.86 -62.04
N PHE A 499 39.50 26.14 -61.61
CA PHE A 499 40.76 25.99 -62.36
C PHE A 499 40.61 25.24 -63.69
N VAL A 500 39.55 24.43 -63.85
CA VAL A 500 39.28 23.62 -65.06
C VAL A 500 38.18 24.27 -65.93
N GLY A 501 37.68 25.45 -65.57
CA GLY A 501 36.63 26.16 -66.31
C GLY A 501 35.27 25.46 -66.31
N LYS A 502 35.04 24.53 -65.37
CA LYS A 502 33.79 23.78 -65.24
C LYS A 502 32.94 24.43 -64.14
N GLY A 503 32.26 25.52 -64.47
CA GLY A 503 31.34 26.19 -63.55
C GLY A 503 30.14 25.31 -63.15
N VAL A 504 29.45 25.69 -62.07
CA VAL A 504 28.24 25.02 -61.59
C VAL A 504 27.11 25.22 -62.60
N LYS A 505 26.48 24.12 -63.05
CA LYS A 505 25.35 24.17 -64.00
C LYS A 505 24.04 24.52 -63.28
N ASP A 506 23.13 25.22 -63.96
CA ASP A 506 21.79 25.57 -63.45
C ASP A 506 20.97 24.33 -63.01
N GLY A 507 21.11 23.22 -63.75
CA GLY A 507 20.51 21.94 -63.36
C GLY A 507 21.02 21.43 -62.00
N SER A 508 22.28 21.66 -61.66
CA SER A 508 22.85 21.28 -60.36
C SER A 508 22.30 22.14 -59.22
N VAL A 509 22.12 23.44 -59.46
CA VAL A 509 21.53 24.38 -58.50
C VAL A 509 20.07 23.98 -58.19
N ARG A 510 19.30 23.57 -59.20
CA ARG A 510 17.93 23.09 -59.00
C ARG A 510 17.85 21.85 -58.11
N VAL A 511 18.78 20.90 -58.28
CA VAL A 511 18.86 19.69 -57.43
C VAL A 511 19.19 20.07 -55.98
N VAL A 512 20.19 20.94 -55.78
CA VAL A 512 20.58 21.45 -54.46
C VAL A 512 19.41 22.15 -53.77
N ALA A 513 18.72 23.05 -54.48
CA ALA A 513 17.56 23.77 -53.96
C ALA A 513 16.43 22.81 -53.55
N SER A 514 16.14 21.79 -54.37
CA SER A 514 15.13 20.78 -54.05
C SER A 514 15.51 19.93 -52.82
N ARG A 515 16.77 19.53 -52.70
CA ARG A 515 17.28 18.76 -51.55
C ARG A 515 17.28 19.60 -50.27
N TYR A 516 17.68 20.86 -50.36
CA TYR A 516 17.62 21.81 -49.25
C TYR A 516 16.17 22.04 -48.79
N ALA A 517 15.24 22.30 -49.71
CA ALA A 517 13.83 22.49 -49.38
C ALA A 517 13.24 21.26 -48.70
N ALA A 518 13.58 20.05 -49.16
CA ALA A 518 13.16 18.80 -48.53
C ALA A 518 13.75 18.64 -47.13
N LEU A 519 15.07 18.83 -46.96
CA LEU A 519 15.72 18.74 -45.65
C LEU A 519 15.13 19.76 -44.68
N PHE A 520 14.99 21.02 -45.09
CA PHE A 520 14.41 22.08 -44.28
C PHE A 520 13.00 21.73 -43.83
N SER A 521 12.13 21.31 -44.76
CA SER A 521 10.74 20.96 -44.45
C SER A 521 10.64 19.75 -43.50
N CYS A 522 11.46 18.72 -43.71
CA CYS A 522 11.51 17.56 -42.81
C CYS A 522 12.04 17.94 -41.42
N VAL A 523 13.06 18.78 -41.33
CA VAL A 523 13.58 19.27 -40.03
C VAL A 523 12.52 20.11 -39.33
N THR A 524 11.84 21.03 -40.03
CA THR A 524 10.77 21.83 -39.43
C THR A 524 9.58 20.98 -38.98
N ALA A 525 9.25 19.91 -39.71
CA ALA A 525 8.18 18.99 -39.32
C ALA A 525 8.55 18.14 -38.08
N LEU A 526 9.84 17.86 -37.87
CA LEU A 526 10.37 17.13 -36.72
C LEU A 526 10.79 18.05 -35.56
N SER A 527 10.73 19.37 -35.73
CA SER A 527 11.08 20.35 -34.69
C SER A 527 9.84 20.73 -33.88
N GLU A 528 9.94 20.65 -32.55
CA GLU A 528 9.02 21.31 -31.63
C GLU A 528 9.75 22.50 -30.97
N GLU A 529 9.09 23.67 -30.90
CA GLU A 529 9.65 24.97 -30.48
C GLU A 529 10.38 24.96 -29.12
N ALA A 530 10.08 24.00 -28.24
CA ALA A 530 10.60 23.96 -26.86
C ALA A 530 12.02 23.38 -26.72
N GLU A 531 12.51 22.56 -27.66
CA GLU A 531 13.79 21.86 -27.51
C GLU A 531 14.96 22.47 -28.32
N GLU A 532 14.69 23.42 -29.21
CA GLU A 532 15.72 24.08 -30.03
C GLU A 532 16.71 24.94 -29.21
N ALA A 533 16.40 25.20 -27.94
CA ALA A 533 17.32 25.85 -27.01
C ALA A 533 18.66 25.10 -26.88
N MET A 534 18.70 23.76 -27.02
CA MET A 534 19.97 23.00 -27.00
C MET A 534 20.72 22.98 -28.34
N ILE A 535 20.07 23.31 -29.45
CA ILE A 535 20.71 23.41 -30.77
C ILE A 535 21.45 24.75 -30.90
N PHE A 536 20.94 25.79 -30.23
CA PHE A 536 21.42 27.17 -30.39
C PHE A 536 22.02 27.80 -29.12
N SER A 537 22.09 27.10 -27.98
CA SER A 537 22.79 27.61 -26.80
C SER A 537 24.32 27.46 -26.91
N ARG A 538 24.92 28.50 -27.50
CA ARG A 538 26.33 28.95 -27.44
C ARG A 538 27.44 28.01 -27.91
#